data_AF-A0A1V5Z309-F1
#
_entry.id   AF-A0A1V5Z309-F1
#
_cell.length_a   1.000
_cell.length_b   1.000
_cell.length_c   1.000
_cell.angle_alpha   90.00
_cell.angle_beta   90.00
_cell.angle_gamma   90.00
#
_symmetry.space_group_name_H-M   'P 1'
#
loop_
_entity.id
_entity.type
_entity.pdbx_description
1 polymer ?
#
loop_
_entity_poly.entity_id
_entity_poly.type
_entity_poly.pdbx_seq_one_letter_code
_entity_poly.pdbx_strand_id
1 'polypeptide(L)'
;MEPDGSVHVTVPARKPLLFQLLDENGMAYQTMRSLTYLQPGEKISCVGCHENRRDAPLAGVPLAARRPPSQILPKDYENEPFSYVRMVQPILDKHCVRCHGGPEPQGNLDLTGGPLNGYTTSYWALCGDKDFAGPNTNPKTAAAALVPRFGMRNQVQVTPPGGLYGARGSRLIALLRDGHEAVSLDAEELRRLAQWIDCNAIFYGAYLPEEQERLLRGERLPMPALQ
;
A
#
# COMPACT_ATOMS: atom_id res chain seq x y z
N MET A 1 18.13 3.62 2.63
CA MET A 1 18.16 4.56 3.76
C MET A 1 19.50 4.39 4.44
N GLU A 2 20.14 5.48 4.82
CA GLU A 2 21.38 5.41 5.58
C GLU A 2 21.10 5.13 7.07
N PRO A 3 22.09 4.68 7.86
CA PRO A 3 21.91 4.43 9.30
C PRO A 3 21.47 5.66 10.11
N ASP A 4 21.72 6.88 9.61
CA ASP A 4 21.26 8.14 10.22
C ASP A 4 19.82 8.52 9.80
N GLY A 5 19.11 7.64 9.09
CA GLY A 5 17.75 7.84 8.60
C GLY A 5 17.66 8.67 7.31
N SER A 6 18.77 9.21 6.81
CA SER A 6 18.75 10.06 5.63
C SER A 6 18.54 9.28 4.32
N VAL A 7 17.89 9.93 3.35
CA VAL A 7 17.57 9.38 2.03
C VAL A 7 17.86 10.42 0.95
N HIS A 8 18.50 9.98 -0.14
CA HIS A 8 18.79 10.78 -1.32
C HIS A 8 18.53 9.93 -2.56
N VAL A 9 17.53 10.32 -3.35
CA VAL A 9 16.98 9.50 -4.44
C VAL A 9 16.59 10.37 -5.63
N THR A 10 16.80 9.84 -6.84
CA THR A 10 16.32 10.43 -8.09
C THR A 10 14.89 9.99 -8.31
N VAL A 11 13.99 10.95 -8.54
CA VAL A 11 12.58 10.69 -8.78
C VAL A 11 12.15 11.16 -10.18
N PRO A 12 11.05 10.63 -10.73
CA PRO A 12 10.51 11.12 -11.99
C PRO A 12 10.12 12.61 -11.90
N ALA A 13 10.49 13.38 -12.91
CA ALA A 13 10.04 14.77 -13.03
C ALA A 13 8.58 14.84 -13.49
N ARG A 14 7.87 15.88 -13.03
CA ARG A 14 6.48 16.20 -13.39
C ARG A 14 5.49 15.07 -13.10
N LYS A 15 5.77 14.27 -12.08
CA LYS A 15 4.88 13.24 -11.58
C LYS A 15 4.54 13.51 -10.11
N PRO A 16 3.28 13.30 -9.69
CA PRO A 16 2.92 13.35 -8.29
C PRO A 16 3.57 12.17 -7.54
N LEU A 17 4.18 12.47 -6.39
CA LEU A 17 4.88 11.52 -5.55
C LEU A 17 4.43 11.68 -4.11
N LEU A 18 4.30 10.57 -3.40
CA LEU A 18 4.25 10.52 -1.96
C LEU A 18 5.31 9.54 -1.47
N PHE A 19 5.71 9.67 -0.21
CA PHE A 19 6.71 8.80 0.40
C PHE A 19 6.12 8.01 1.55
N GLN A 20 6.58 6.77 1.70
CA GLN A 20 6.33 5.93 2.86
C GLN A 20 7.67 5.56 3.48
N LEU A 21 7.80 5.80 4.78
CA LEU A 21 8.87 5.20 5.57
C LEU A 21 8.48 3.75 5.83
N LEU A 22 9.39 2.82 5.55
CA LEU A 22 9.17 1.40 5.73
C LEU A 22 9.96 0.88 6.94
N ASP A 23 9.42 -0.12 7.62
CA ASP A 23 10.12 -0.89 8.65
C ASP A 23 11.07 -1.95 8.05
N GLU A 24 11.71 -2.75 8.90
CA GLU A 24 12.61 -3.82 8.50
C GLU A 24 11.94 -4.95 7.67
N ASN A 25 10.61 -5.06 7.73
CA ASN A 25 9.82 -6.03 6.97
C ASN A 25 9.28 -5.43 5.65
N GLY A 26 9.58 -4.16 5.37
CA GLY A 26 9.11 -3.45 4.19
C GLY A 26 7.66 -2.95 4.29
N MET A 27 7.12 -2.80 5.50
CA MET A 27 5.75 -2.31 5.75
C MET A 27 5.77 -0.83 6.15
N ALA A 28 4.78 -0.06 5.72
CA ALA A 28 4.71 1.37 5.98
C ALA A 28 4.60 1.67 7.48
N TYR A 29 5.65 2.27 8.03
CA TYR A 29 5.71 2.82 9.38
C TYR A 29 5.07 4.20 9.46
N GLN A 30 5.24 5.01 8.41
CA GLN A 30 4.60 6.32 8.28
C GLN A 30 4.37 6.64 6.80
N THR A 31 3.20 7.18 6.48
CA THR A 31 2.78 7.50 5.11
C THR A 31 2.54 8.99 4.95
N MET A 32 3.20 9.60 3.97
CA MET A 32 2.90 10.96 3.52
C MET A 32 1.51 11.00 2.89
N ARG A 33 0.65 11.89 3.39
CA ARG A 33 -0.75 12.08 2.92
C ARG A 33 -0.92 13.32 2.06
N SER A 34 0.18 13.82 1.51
CA SER A 34 0.26 14.91 0.55
C SER A 34 1.05 14.45 -0.68
N LEU A 35 1.05 15.27 -1.73
CA LEU A 35 1.81 15.01 -2.95
C LEU A 35 2.92 16.05 -3.08
N THR A 36 4.07 15.62 -3.56
CA THR A 36 5.13 16.48 -4.07
C THR A 36 5.38 16.19 -5.53
N TYR A 37 5.90 17.15 -6.27
CA TYR A 37 6.33 16.98 -7.66
C TYR A 37 7.54 17.87 -7.88
N LEU A 38 8.42 17.45 -8.79
CA LEU A 38 9.64 18.16 -9.11
C LEU A 38 9.70 18.46 -10.61
N GLN A 39 10.29 19.59 -10.99
CA GLN A 39 10.66 19.89 -12.37
C GLN A 39 11.96 19.18 -12.78
N PRO A 40 12.23 19.02 -14.09
CA PRO A 40 13.50 18.46 -14.55
C PRO A 40 14.70 19.24 -13.99
N GLY A 41 15.61 18.54 -13.31
CA GLY A 41 16.81 19.11 -12.70
C GLY A 41 16.60 19.77 -11.32
N GLU A 42 15.36 19.88 -10.85
CA GLU A 42 15.06 20.42 -9.52
C GLU A 42 15.56 19.49 -8.41
N LYS A 43 16.00 20.10 -7.30
CA LYS A 43 16.37 19.38 -6.07
C LYS A 43 15.58 19.96 -4.91
N ILE A 44 14.89 19.08 -4.18
CA ILE A 44 14.18 19.42 -2.95
C ILE A 44 14.79 18.65 -1.78
N SER A 45 14.80 19.27 -0.60
CA SER A 45 15.17 18.63 0.66
C SER A 45 14.08 18.88 1.71
N CYS A 46 13.93 17.95 2.64
CA CYS A 46 13.08 18.08 3.81
C CYS A 46 13.91 17.81 5.07
N VAL A 47 13.55 18.46 6.18
CA VAL A 47 14.23 18.29 7.48
C VAL A 47 13.90 16.93 8.09
N GLY A 48 12.67 16.46 7.88
CA GLY A 48 12.19 15.16 8.35
C GLY A 48 10.79 14.86 7.81
N CYS A 49 10.21 13.75 8.25
CA CYS A 49 8.90 13.28 7.80
C CYS A 49 7.77 14.05 8.48
N HIS A 50 7.25 15.06 7.80
CA HIS A 50 6.22 16.00 8.28
C HIS A 50 6.70 16.99 9.36
N GLU A 51 7.99 17.28 9.40
CA GLU A 51 8.57 18.40 10.17
C GLU A 51 8.21 19.76 9.55
N ASN A 52 8.26 20.84 10.34
CA ASN A 52 7.98 22.15 9.81
C ASN A 52 9.13 22.60 8.90
N ARG A 53 8.82 23.10 7.71
CA ARG A 53 9.82 23.60 6.75
C ARG A 53 10.65 24.79 7.26
N ARG A 54 10.23 25.43 8.35
CA ARG A 54 10.95 26.52 9.01
C ARG A 54 11.86 26.03 10.14
N ASP A 55 11.82 24.75 10.48
CA ASP A 55 12.68 24.20 11.50
C ASP A 55 14.12 24.14 11.00
N ALA A 56 15.07 24.39 11.90
CA ALA A 56 16.47 24.21 11.61
C ALA A 56 16.77 22.71 11.48
N PRO A 57 17.57 22.28 10.48
CA PRO A 57 17.99 20.90 10.40
C PRO A 57 18.91 20.55 11.57
N LEU A 58 18.99 19.25 11.89
CA LEU A 58 19.98 18.73 12.82
C LEU A 58 21.40 19.09 12.35
N ALA A 59 22.31 19.29 13.31
CA ALA A 59 23.69 19.62 13.00
C ALA A 59 24.39 18.48 12.26
N GLY A 60 25.04 18.80 11.13
CA GLY A 60 25.84 17.87 10.34
C GLY A 60 25.32 17.69 8.92
N VAL A 61 26.17 17.11 8.06
CA VAL A 61 25.79 16.73 6.69
C VAL A 61 25.21 15.31 6.72
N PRO A 62 23.94 15.10 6.33
CA PRO A 62 23.33 13.77 6.29
C PRO A 62 24.16 12.82 5.43
N LEU A 63 24.25 11.55 5.85
CA LEU A 63 25.04 10.55 5.14
C LEU A 63 24.61 10.40 3.67
N ALA A 64 23.30 10.46 3.39
CA ALA A 64 22.78 10.32 2.04
C ALA A 64 23.19 11.47 1.11
N ALA A 65 23.47 12.65 1.65
CA ALA A 65 23.94 13.81 0.89
C ALA A 65 25.43 13.70 0.51
N ARG A 66 26.18 12.76 1.10
CA ARG A 66 27.61 12.53 0.82
C ARG A 66 27.84 11.64 -0.40
N ARG A 67 26.79 11.12 -1.01
CA ARG A 67 26.85 10.25 -2.19
C ARG A 67 25.82 10.68 -3.25
N PRO A 68 26.00 10.26 -4.52
CA PRO A 68 25.00 10.46 -5.55
C PRO A 68 23.62 9.88 -5.16
N PRO A 69 22.53 10.47 -5.67
CA PRO A 69 21.19 9.96 -5.41
C PRO A 69 21.02 8.54 -5.95
N SER A 70 20.34 7.69 -5.18
CA SER A 70 19.96 6.35 -5.62
C SER A 70 18.91 6.42 -6.74
N GLN A 71 18.92 5.45 -7.66
CA GLN A 71 17.86 5.27 -8.64
C GLN A 71 16.72 4.43 -8.04
N ILE A 72 15.47 4.73 -8.42
CA ILE A 72 14.32 3.88 -8.11
C ILE A 72 14.25 2.79 -9.17
N LEU A 73 14.40 1.55 -8.75
CA LEU A 73 14.32 0.38 -9.63
C LEU A 73 13.00 -0.35 -9.33
N PRO A 74 12.07 -0.43 -10.28
CA PRO A 74 10.81 -1.13 -10.07
C PRO A 74 11.05 -2.65 -9.96
N LYS A 75 10.30 -3.29 -9.08
CA LYS A 75 10.17 -4.75 -8.99
C LYS A 75 9.00 -5.26 -9.84
N ASP A 76 8.79 -6.57 -9.82
CA ASP A 76 7.59 -7.17 -10.40
C ASP A 76 6.34 -6.54 -9.80
N TYR A 77 5.34 -6.31 -10.65
CA TYR A 77 4.08 -5.61 -10.31
C TYR A 77 4.23 -4.13 -9.95
N GLU A 78 5.42 -3.55 -10.10
CA GLU A 78 5.67 -2.10 -10.02
C GLU A 78 5.81 -1.50 -11.43
N ASN A 79 5.64 -0.17 -11.54
CA ASN A 79 5.68 0.57 -12.81
C ASN A 79 4.59 0.16 -13.83
N GLU A 80 3.44 -0.28 -13.34
CA GLU A 80 2.19 -0.50 -14.07
C GLU A 80 1.01 -0.07 -13.19
N PRO A 81 -0.19 0.22 -13.77
CA PRO A 81 -1.38 0.44 -12.98
C PRO A 81 -1.64 -0.74 -12.04
N PHE A 82 -1.89 -0.43 -10.77
CA PHE A 82 -2.14 -1.44 -9.74
C PHE A 82 -3.30 -2.37 -10.14
N SER A 83 -3.17 -3.66 -9.85
CA SER A 83 -4.21 -4.66 -10.12
C SER A 83 -4.30 -5.65 -8.97
N TYR A 84 -5.39 -5.57 -8.18
CA TYR A 84 -5.65 -6.54 -7.11
C TYR A 84 -5.74 -7.98 -7.65
N VAL A 85 -6.41 -8.17 -8.79
CA VAL A 85 -6.58 -9.48 -9.43
C VAL A 85 -5.24 -10.12 -9.79
N ARG A 86 -4.22 -9.32 -10.13
CA ARG A 86 -2.88 -9.85 -10.42
C ARG A 86 -2.00 -9.95 -9.18
N MET A 87 -2.12 -9.00 -8.27
CA MET A 87 -1.18 -8.82 -7.17
C MET A 87 -1.57 -9.59 -5.91
N VAL A 88 -2.87 -9.76 -5.65
CA VAL A 88 -3.37 -10.35 -4.40
C VAL A 88 -4.12 -11.66 -4.65
N GLN A 89 -5.06 -11.68 -5.60
CA GLN A 89 -5.91 -12.87 -5.81
C GLN A 89 -5.12 -14.18 -6.01
N PRO A 90 -3.98 -14.24 -6.74
CA PRO A 90 -3.25 -15.49 -6.91
C PRO A 90 -2.67 -16.06 -5.61
N ILE A 91 -2.37 -15.19 -4.64
CA ILE A 91 -1.92 -15.60 -3.30
C ILE A 91 -3.10 -16.25 -2.56
N LEU A 92 -4.29 -15.63 -2.64
CA LEU A 92 -5.51 -16.16 -2.03
C LEU A 92 -5.95 -17.49 -2.67
N ASP A 93 -5.87 -17.60 -4.00
CA ASP A 93 -6.22 -18.82 -4.73
C ASP A 93 -5.32 -19.99 -4.32
N LYS A 94 -4.01 -19.73 -4.19
CA LYS A 94 -3.02 -20.73 -3.81
C LYS A 94 -3.18 -21.20 -2.36
N HIS A 95 -3.47 -20.27 -1.44
CA HIS A 95 -3.32 -20.54 0.00
C HIS A 95 -4.62 -20.55 0.79
N CYS A 96 -5.65 -19.82 0.35
CA CYS A 96 -6.81 -19.49 1.18
C CYS A 96 -8.11 -20.11 0.65
N VAL A 97 -8.33 -20.09 -0.67
CA VAL A 97 -9.62 -20.47 -1.30
C VAL A 97 -10.05 -21.90 -0.97
N ARG A 98 -9.12 -22.82 -0.70
CA ARG A 98 -9.45 -24.19 -0.29
C ARG A 98 -10.36 -24.26 0.95
N CYS A 99 -10.15 -23.38 1.94
CA CYS A 99 -10.96 -23.32 3.16
C CYS A 99 -11.99 -22.18 3.10
N HIS A 100 -11.65 -21.10 2.39
CA HIS A 100 -12.44 -19.88 2.26
C HIS A 100 -13.16 -19.79 0.91
N GLY A 101 -13.71 -20.91 0.43
CA GLY A 101 -14.43 -20.97 -0.83
C GLY A 101 -15.47 -22.09 -0.82
N GLY A 102 -16.21 -22.24 -1.92
CA GLY A 102 -17.28 -23.23 -2.02
C GLY A 102 -18.58 -22.79 -1.33
N PRO A 103 -19.54 -23.71 -1.14
CA PRO A 103 -20.88 -23.37 -0.65
C PRO A 103 -20.92 -22.92 0.82
N GLU A 104 -19.95 -23.33 1.64
CA GLU A 104 -19.86 -22.99 3.06
C GLU A 104 -18.42 -22.55 3.42
N PRO A 105 -18.03 -21.32 3.06
CA PRO A 105 -16.69 -20.82 3.32
C PRO A 105 -16.44 -20.65 4.82
N GLN A 106 -15.30 -21.14 5.31
CA GLN A 106 -14.95 -21.05 6.73
C GLN A 106 -14.86 -19.59 7.19
N GLY A 107 -15.31 -19.34 8.42
CA GLY A 107 -15.37 -17.99 8.98
C GLY A 107 -16.35 -17.05 8.26
N ASN A 108 -17.21 -17.57 7.37
CA ASN A 108 -18.10 -16.79 6.52
C ASN A 108 -17.34 -15.75 5.66
N LEU A 109 -16.12 -16.11 5.23
CA LEU A 109 -15.26 -15.28 4.38
C LEU A 109 -15.01 -16.04 3.08
N ASP A 110 -15.69 -15.63 2.01
CA ASP A 110 -15.44 -16.13 0.65
C ASP A 110 -14.30 -15.32 0.01
N LEU A 111 -13.17 -15.98 -0.22
CA LEU A 111 -11.95 -15.41 -0.78
C LEU A 111 -11.76 -15.76 -2.27
N THR A 112 -12.81 -16.21 -2.96
CA THR A 112 -12.75 -16.49 -4.40
C THR A 112 -12.64 -15.21 -5.25
N GLY A 113 -12.01 -15.35 -6.42
CA GLY A 113 -11.81 -14.26 -7.37
C GLY A 113 -13.02 -13.93 -8.25
N GLY A 114 -14.20 -14.49 -7.97
CA GLY A 114 -15.41 -14.24 -8.76
C GLY A 114 -15.82 -12.76 -8.72
N PRO A 115 -16.29 -12.16 -9.83
CA PRO A 115 -16.68 -10.77 -9.85
C PRO A 115 -17.93 -10.52 -8.99
N LEU A 116 -17.91 -9.47 -8.18
CA LEU A 116 -19.01 -9.05 -7.30
C LEU A 116 -19.02 -7.52 -7.16
N ASN A 117 -20.13 -6.89 -7.52
CA ASN A 117 -20.35 -5.44 -7.37
C ASN A 117 -19.18 -4.57 -7.87
N GLY A 118 -18.63 -4.90 -9.05
CA GLY A 118 -17.52 -4.15 -9.66
C GLY A 118 -16.12 -4.49 -9.15
N TYR A 119 -15.98 -5.42 -8.21
CA TYR A 119 -14.72 -5.95 -7.68
C TYR A 119 -14.72 -7.48 -7.70
N THR A 120 -13.90 -8.15 -6.88
CA THR A 120 -14.02 -9.59 -6.60
C THR A 120 -14.71 -9.87 -5.26
N THR A 121 -15.25 -11.07 -5.09
CA THR A 121 -15.80 -11.55 -3.82
C THR A 121 -14.77 -11.45 -2.70
N SER A 122 -13.53 -11.88 -2.95
CA SER A 122 -12.43 -11.80 -2.00
C SER A 122 -12.11 -10.38 -1.52
N TYR A 123 -12.18 -9.39 -2.42
CA TYR A 123 -11.95 -8.01 -2.07
C TYR A 123 -13.03 -7.51 -1.11
N TRP A 124 -14.30 -7.83 -1.37
CA TRP A 124 -15.39 -7.50 -0.46
C TRP A 124 -15.29 -8.23 0.88
N ALA A 125 -14.87 -9.49 0.90
CA ALA A 125 -14.66 -10.23 2.14
C ALA A 125 -13.56 -9.61 3.02
N LEU A 126 -12.47 -9.13 2.40
CA LEU A 126 -11.34 -8.52 3.13
C LEU A 126 -11.58 -7.04 3.47
N CYS A 127 -12.33 -6.31 2.65
CA CYS A 127 -12.46 -4.85 2.74
C CYS A 127 -13.86 -4.36 3.13
N GLY A 128 -14.87 -5.23 3.16
CA GLY A 128 -16.26 -4.87 3.45
C GLY A 128 -16.64 -4.88 4.93
N ASP A 129 -15.74 -5.30 5.82
CA ASP A 129 -16.02 -5.53 7.24
C ASP A 129 -16.20 -4.24 8.08
N LYS A 130 -15.63 -3.12 7.60
CA LYS A 130 -15.65 -1.82 8.28
C LYS A 130 -15.86 -0.67 7.30
N ASP A 131 -16.71 0.27 7.71
CA ASP A 131 -16.80 1.58 7.06
C ASP A 131 -15.65 2.48 7.49
N PHE A 132 -15.02 3.14 6.53
CA PHE A 132 -13.96 4.13 6.74
C PHE A 132 -14.37 5.53 6.27
N ALA A 133 -15.61 5.77 5.82
CA ALA A 133 -16.02 7.09 5.36
C ALA A 133 -15.98 8.15 6.48
N GLY A 134 -15.39 9.29 6.16
CA GLY A 134 -15.37 10.47 7.03
C GLY A 134 -14.80 10.19 8.43
N PRO A 135 -15.56 10.44 9.52
CA PRO A 135 -15.11 10.23 10.89
C PRO A 135 -14.87 8.76 11.25
N ASN A 136 -15.32 7.82 10.41
CA ASN A 136 -15.09 6.39 10.62
C ASN A 136 -13.66 5.96 10.26
N THR A 137 -12.91 6.77 9.50
CA THR A 137 -11.43 6.65 9.45
C THR A 137 -10.85 7.17 10.75
N ASN A 138 -10.69 6.28 11.72
CA ASN A 138 -10.12 6.59 13.03
C ASN A 138 -9.32 5.38 13.58
N PRO A 139 -8.52 5.57 14.64
CA PRO A 139 -7.65 4.52 15.18
C PRO A 139 -8.39 3.25 15.61
N LYS A 140 -9.59 3.39 16.17
CA LYS A 140 -10.40 2.27 16.65
C LYS A 140 -10.88 1.40 15.49
N THR A 141 -11.36 2.02 14.41
CA THR A 141 -11.78 1.28 13.21
C THR A 141 -10.59 0.59 12.56
N ALA A 142 -9.47 1.30 12.39
CA ALA A 142 -8.26 0.75 11.78
C ALA A 142 -7.74 -0.48 12.55
N ALA A 143 -7.64 -0.40 13.87
CA ALA A 143 -7.18 -1.51 14.71
C ALA A 143 -8.11 -2.74 14.67
N ALA A 144 -9.39 -2.55 14.35
CA ALA A 144 -10.37 -3.65 14.31
C ALA A 144 -10.47 -4.33 12.94
N ALA A 145 -10.00 -3.68 11.87
CA ALA A 145 -10.16 -4.12 10.48
C ALA A 145 -9.18 -5.23 10.10
N LEU A 146 -9.61 -6.15 9.23
CA LEU A 146 -8.67 -7.06 8.55
C LEU A 146 -7.70 -6.25 7.69
N VAL A 147 -8.24 -5.33 6.91
CA VAL A 147 -7.47 -4.44 6.02
C VAL A 147 -7.78 -2.99 6.40
N PRO A 148 -6.92 -2.31 7.18
CA PRO A 148 -7.06 -0.89 7.46
C PRO A 148 -6.76 -0.06 6.21
N ARG A 149 -7.37 1.11 6.14
CA ARG A 149 -7.25 2.04 5.01
C ARG A 149 -7.67 3.45 5.40
N PHE A 150 -7.40 4.39 4.53
CA PHE A 150 -7.92 5.74 4.58
C PHE A 150 -9.16 5.83 3.68
N GLY A 151 -10.34 5.96 4.28
CA GLY A 151 -11.60 6.11 3.55
C GLY A 151 -11.81 7.53 3.04
N MET A 152 -12.81 7.73 2.19
CA MET A 152 -13.11 9.05 1.63
C MET A 152 -13.44 10.08 2.73
N ARG A 153 -13.14 11.37 2.47
CA ARG A 153 -13.53 12.51 3.33
C ARG A 153 -13.01 12.44 4.79
N ASN A 154 -11.94 11.70 5.04
CA ASN A 154 -11.29 11.65 6.36
C ASN A 154 -10.49 12.92 6.69
N GLN A 155 -10.18 13.12 7.97
CA GLN A 155 -9.40 14.26 8.48
C GLN A 155 -7.97 13.89 8.91
N VAL A 156 -7.46 12.73 8.48
CA VAL A 156 -6.10 12.31 8.81
C VAL A 156 -5.10 13.01 7.88
N GLN A 157 -4.60 14.16 8.33
CA GLN A 157 -3.62 14.98 7.60
C GLN A 157 -2.19 14.46 7.79
N VAL A 158 -1.89 13.96 8.98
CA VAL A 158 -0.59 13.40 9.35
C VAL A 158 -0.80 12.00 9.87
N THR A 159 -0.05 11.04 9.35
CA THR A 159 -0.06 9.69 9.91
C THR A 159 0.88 9.63 11.11
N PRO A 160 0.43 9.14 12.27
CA PRO A 160 1.33 8.91 13.38
C PRO A 160 2.33 7.81 13.02
N PRO A 161 3.57 7.86 13.54
CA PRO A 161 4.50 6.75 13.48
C PRO A 161 3.87 5.45 14.00
N GLY A 162 4.19 4.31 13.38
CA GLY A 162 3.74 2.98 13.82
C GLY A 162 2.94 2.20 12.78
N GLY A 163 2.44 2.85 11.73
CA GLY A 163 1.81 2.17 10.59
C GLY A 163 0.38 1.67 10.83
N LEU A 164 -0.36 2.27 11.77
CA LEU A 164 -1.69 1.82 12.20
C LEU A 164 -2.70 1.66 11.05
N TYR A 165 -2.63 2.51 10.03
CA TYR A 165 -3.57 2.51 8.90
C TYR A 165 -3.06 1.72 7.68
N GLY A 166 -1.91 1.05 7.80
CA GLY A 166 -1.29 0.26 6.74
C GLY A 166 -1.10 -1.20 7.16
N ALA A 167 -0.21 -1.90 6.48
CA ALA A 167 0.08 -3.32 6.67
C ALA A 167 0.48 -3.66 8.12
N ARG A 168 1.24 -2.79 8.79
CA ARG A 168 1.62 -2.99 10.20
C ARG A 168 0.43 -3.04 11.16
N GLY A 169 -0.62 -2.26 10.89
CA GLY A 169 -1.85 -2.23 11.67
C GLY A 169 -2.90 -3.25 11.23
N SER A 170 -2.63 -4.02 10.17
CA SER A 170 -3.58 -4.98 9.60
C SER A 170 -3.71 -6.23 10.46
N ARG A 171 -4.94 -6.56 10.85
CA ARG A 171 -5.20 -7.85 11.51
C ARG A 171 -4.97 -9.04 10.59
N LEU A 172 -5.13 -8.86 9.28
CA LEU A 172 -4.79 -9.88 8.28
C LEU A 172 -3.28 -10.18 8.32
N ILE A 173 -2.43 -9.15 8.24
CA ILE A 173 -0.98 -9.32 8.29
C ILE A 173 -0.54 -9.90 9.64
N ALA A 174 -1.11 -9.43 10.75
CA ALA A 174 -0.85 -9.99 12.07
C ALA A 174 -1.18 -11.49 12.12
N LEU A 175 -2.39 -11.88 11.70
CA LEU A 175 -2.83 -13.28 11.64
C LEU A 175 -1.89 -14.15 10.80
N LEU A 176 -1.50 -13.68 9.61
CA LEU A 176 -0.63 -14.44 8.71
C LEU A 176 0.80 -14.58 9.25
N ARG A 177 1.28 -13.62 10.04
CA ARG A 177 2.60 -13.70 10.69
C ARG A 177 2.58 -14.57 11.96
N ASP A 178 1.49 -14.52 12.71
CA ASP A 178 1.30 -15.36 13.91
C ASP A 178 1.03 -16.83 13.53
N GLY A 179 0.56 -17.06 12.30
CA GLY A 179 0.25 -18.36 11.74
C GLY A 179 -1.26 -18.58 11.61
N HIS A 180 -1.68 -19.21 10.51
CA HIS A 180 -3.07 -19.55 10.27
C HIS A 180 -3.17 -20.96 9.67
N GLU A 181 -3.56 -21.92 10.51
CA GLU A 181 -3.58 -23.35 10.17
C GLU A 181 -2.21 -23.83 9.63
N ALA A 182 -2.20 -24.55 8.50
CA ALA A 182 -0.99 -25.01 7.82
C ALA A 182 -0.54 -24.08 6.68
N VAL A 183 -1.04 -22.84 6.62
CA VAL A 183 -0.68 -21.87 5.58
C VAL A 183 0.63 -21.19 5.96
N SER A 184 1.58 -21.17 5.03
CA SER A 184 2.82 -20.38 5.12
C SER A 184 3.02 -19.64 3.82
N LEU A 185 3.16 -18.32 3.91
CA LEU A 185 3.52 -17.47 2.77
C LEU A 185 5.03 -17.36 2.67
N ASP A 186 5.55 -17.28 1.45
CA ASP A 186 6.93 -16.84 1.27
C ASP A 186 7.08 -15.32 1.49
N ALA A 187 8.32 -14.86 1.56
CA ALA A 187 8.62 -13.45 1.82
C ALA A 187 8.10 -12.50 0.74
N GLU A 188 7.95 -12.97 -0.50
CA GLU A 188 7.47 -12.15 -1.61
C GLU A 188 5.94 -12.08 -1.62
N GLU A 189 5.25 -13.18 -1.34
CA GLU A 189 3.80 -13.23 -1.14
C GLU A 189 3.38 -12.31 0.01
N LEU A 190 4.06 -12.39 1.17
CA LEU A 190 3.77 -11.51 2.30
C LEU A 190 4.04 -10.04 1.96
N ARG A 191 5.14 -9.75 1.24
CA ARG A 191 5.46 -8.39 0.78
C ARG A 191 4.36 -7.84 -0.12
N ARG A 192 3.86 -8.63 -1.07
CA ARG A 192 2.80 -8.20 -1.99
C ARG A 192 1.49 -7.87 -1.26
N LEU A 193 1.12 -8.68 -0.27
CA LEU A 193 -0.04 -8.38 0.58
C LEU A 193 0.17 -7.08 1.36
N ALA A 194 1.34 -6.92 1.97
CA ALA A 194 1.66 -5.69 2.70
C ALA A 194 1.64 -4.45 1.79
N GLN A 195 2.28 -4.53 0.62
CA GLN A 195 2.32 -3.44 -0.36
C GLN A 195 0.92 -3.07 -0.84
N TRP A 196 0.04 -4.04 -1.09
CA TRP A 196 -1.36 -3.75 -1.43
C TRP A 196 -2.07 -2.94 -0.34
N ILE A 197 -1.93 -3.35 0.92
CA ILE A 197 -2.56 -2.65 2.06
C ILE A 197 -1.95 -1.25 2.21
N ASP A 198 -0.63 -1.12 2.11
CA ASP A 198 0.07 0.16 2.20
C ASP A 198 -0.23 1.11 1.03
N CYS A 199 -0.59 0.57 -0.13
CA CYS A 199 -1.19 1.30 -1.27
C CYS A 199 -2.69 1.58 -1.06
N ASN A 200 -3.13 1.68 0.19
CA ASN A 200 -4.50 1.98 0.61
C ASN A 200 -5.54 0.94 0.16
N ALA A 201 -5.12 -0.31 0.02
CA ALA A 201 -5.95 -1.43 -0.42
C ALA A 201 -6.69 -1.16 -1.75
N ILE A 202 -6.05 -0.48 -2.69
CA ILE A 202 -6.66 -0.17 -3.99
C ILE A 202 -6.97 -1.44 -4.79
N PHE A 203 -8.08 -1.43 -5.55
CA PHE A 203 -8.41 -2.53 -6.46
C PHE A 203 -7.94 -2.27 -7.90
N TYR A 204 -8.34 -1.13 -8.46
CA TYR A 204 -7.99 -0.68 -9.81
C TYR A 204 -6.98 0.47 -9.75
N GLY A 205 -5.87 0.35 -10.46
CA GLY A 205 -4.94 1.44 -10.73
C GLY A 205 -5.31 2.30 -11.94
N ALA A 206 -6.50 2.10 -12.52
CA ALA A 206 -7.00 2.82 -13.68
C ALA A 206 -8.43 3.33 -13.44
N TYR A 207 -8.81 4.38 -14.14
CA TYR A 207 -10.08 5.09 -13.91
C TYR A 207 -11.10 4.93 -15.05
N LEU A 208 -10.66 4.61 -16.27
CA LEU A 208 -11.59 4.42 -17.38
C LEU A 208 -12.31 3.06 -17.24
N PRO A 209 -13.63 2.99 -17.47
CA PRO A 209 -14.38 1.74 -17.35
C PRO A 209 -13.80 0.58 -18.17
N GLU A 210 -13.38 0.86 -19.40
CA GLU A 210 -12.81 -0.16 -20.30
C GLU A 210 -11.47 -0.70 -19.77
N GLU A 211 -10.68 0.15 -19.13
CA GLU A 211 -9.43 -0.25 -18.48
C GLU A 211 -9.70 -1.07 -17.22
N GLN A 212 -10.71 -0.70 -16.43
CA GLN A 212 -11.11 -1.45 -15.24
C GLN A 212 -11.60 -2.86 -15.59
N GLU A 213 -12.40 -3.01 -16.65
CA GLU A 213 -12.84 -4.33 -17.14
C GLU A 213 -11.65 -5.22 -17.52
N ARG A 214 -10.63 -4.65 -18.16
CA ARG A 214 -9.39 -5.36 -18.51
C ARG A 214 -8.62 -5.77 -17.26
N LEU A 215 -8.47 -4.87 -16.29
CA LEU A 215 -7.83 -5.18 -15.01
C LEU A 215 -8.59 -6.26 -14.22
N LEU A 216 -9.93 -6.26 -14.28
CA LEU A 216 -10.76 -7.27 -13.63
C LEU A 216 -10.54 -8.67 -14.23
N ARG A 217 -10.22 -8.75 -15.53
CA ARG A 217 -9.79 -9.99 -16.21
C ARG A 217 -8.32 -10.35 -15.97
N GLY A 218 -7.59 -9.54 -15.20
CA GLY A 218 -6.17 -9.75 -14.93
C GLY A 218 -5.23 -9.39 -16.09
N GLU A 219 -5.70 -8.59 -17.05
CA GLU A 219 -4.86 -8.09 -18.13
C GLU A 219 -3.84 -7.05 -17.63
N ARG A 220 -2.70 -6.94 -18.33
CA ARG A 220 -1.73 -5.86 -18.09
C ARG A 220 -2.16 -4.58 -18.80
N LEU A 221 -1.98 -3.45 -18.14
CA LEU A 221 -2.11 -2.12 -18.73
C LEU A 221 -0.76 -1.41 -18.71
N PRO A 222 -0.42 -0.61 -19.74
CA PRO A 222 0.70 0.30 -19.65
C PRO A 222 0.39 1.41 -18.64
N MET A 223 1.41 2.04 -18.09
CA MET A 223 1.22 3.28 -17.33
C MET A 223 0.55 4.34 -18.21
N PRO A 224 -0.39 5.14 -17.67
CA PRO A 224 -1.04 6.18 -18.45
C PRO A 224 -0.03 7.24 -18.88
N ALA A 225 -0.28 7.83 -20.05
CA ALA A 225 0.56 8.89 -20.61
C ALA A 225 0.55 10.17 -19.76
N LEU A 226 -0.55 10.40 -19.04
CA LEU A 226 -0.72 11.48 -18.06
C LEU A 226 -0.89 10.84 -16.68
N GLN A 227 -0.07 11.28 -15.72
CA GLN A 227 -0.02 10.80 -14.33
C GLN A 227 -0.14 11.97 -13.36
#